data_AF-A0A6N1X5D1-F1
#
_entry.id   AF-A0A6N1X5D1-F1
#
_cell.length_a   1.000
_cell.length_b   1.000
_cell.length_c   1.000
_cell.angle_alpha   90.00
_cell.angle_beta   90.00
_cell.angle_gamma   90.00
#
_symmetry.space_group_name_H-M   'P 1'
#
loop_
_entity.id
_entity.type
_entity.pdbx_description
1 polymer ?
#
loop_
_entity_poly.entity_id
_entity_poly.type
_entity_poly.pdbx_seq_one_letter_code
_entity_poly.pdbx_strand_id
1 'polypeptide(L)'
;MQLTDSLAQAENALLALSAALTGTDANALEARSTDLRDAFMSLAVLRQQHSRSGQLLDEALRARIEAVGRQIGPLREQLARASALTGTKVATLLPAQAATHTYESLSGRTARTGPARIYRSAS
;
A
#
# COMPACT_ATOMS: atom_id res chain seq x y z
N MET A 1 -22.62 23.67 3.82
CA MET A 1 -22.35 22.54 4.74
C MET A 1 -21.85 23.08 6.05
N GLN A 2 -22.33 22.56 7.18
CA GLN A 2 -21.79 22.92 8.49
C GLN A 2 -20.57 22.05 8.84
N LEU A 3 -19.71 22.55 9.73
CA LEU A 3 -18.51 21.84 10.19
C LEU A 3 -18.85 20.49 10.84
N THR A 4 -19.96 20.43 11.57
CA THR A 4 -20.56 19.23 12.16
C THR A 4 -20.89 18.16 11.13
N ASP A 5 -21.49 18.53 10.01
CA ASP A 5 -21.88 17.58 8.95
C ASP A 5 -20.65 16.99 8.26
N SER A 6 -19.66 17.84 7.97
CA SER A 6 -18.40 17.42 7.37
C SER A 6 -17.60 16.49 8.31
N LEU A 7 -17.65 16.73 9.63
CA LEU A 7 -17.06 15.84 10.62
C LEU A 7 -17.75 14.48 10.66
N ALA A 8 -19.09 14.45 10.66
CA ALA A 8 -19.84 13.21 10.58
C ALA A 8 -19.54 12.43 9.27
N GLN A 9 -19.33 13.14 8.16
CA GLN A 9 -18.95 12.54 6.88
C GLN A 9 -17.54 11.92 6.94
N ALA A 10 -16.57 12.60 7.56
CA ALA A 10 -15.23 12.06 7.76
C ALA A 10 -15.22 10.83 8.70
N GLU A 11 -16.03 10.85 9.77
CA GLU A 11 -16.23 9.71 10.67
C GLU A 11 -16.82 8.50 9.91
N ASN A 12 -17.85 8.72 9.08
CA ASN A 12 -18.44 7.66 8.28
C ASN A 12 -17.49 7.11 7.22
N ALA A 13 -16.67 7.96 6.59
CA ALA A 13 -15.65 7.53 5.63
C ALA A 13 -14.57 6.66 6.29
N LEU A 14 -14.17 6.98 7.52
CA LEU A 14 -13.25 6.16 8.31
C LEU A 14 -13.84 4.78 8.62
N LEU A 15 -15.10 4.73 9.06
CA LEU A 15 -15.79 3.46 9.30
C LEU A 15 -15.89 2.63 8.02
N ALA A 16 -16.26 3.25 6.90
CA ALA A 16 -16.34 2.57 5.60
C ALA A 16 -14.99 2.02 5.13
N LEU A 17 -13.88 2.77 5.32
CA LEU A 17 -12.54 2.29 4.98
C LEU A 17 -12.12 1.11 5.85
N SER A 18 -12.38 1.16 7.17
CA SER A 18 -12.08 0.04 8.08
C SER A 18 -12.85 -1.23 7.73
N ALA A 19 -14.11 -1.10 7.32
CA ALA A 19 -14.92 -2.22 6.84
C ALA A 19 -14.36 -2.78 5.52
N ALA A 20 -13.96 -1.91 4.58
CA ALA A 20 -13.36 -2.32 3.31
C ALA A 20 -12.02 -3.05 3.50
N LEU A 21 -11.19 -2.60 4.45
CA LEU A 21 -9.94 -3.28 4.83
C LEU A 21 -10.18 -4.72 5.32
N THR A 22 -11.31 -4.98 5.97
CA THR A 22 -11.68 -6.32 6.44
C THR A 22 -12.22 -7.18 5.29
N GLY A 23 -12.87 -6.57 4.30
CA GLY A 23 -13.50 -7.25 3.15
C GLY A 23 -12.53 -7.82 2.11
N THR A 24 -11.24 -7.48 2.15
CA THR A 24 -10.22 -7.89 1.15
C THR A 24 -10.51 -7.42 -0.29
N ASP A 25 -11.39 -6.44 -0.47
CA ASP A 25 -11.74 -5.87 -1.78
C ASP A 25 -10.86 -4.65 -2.07
N ALA A 26 -9.92 -4.80 -3.00
CA ALA A 26 -8.95 -3.77 -3.36
C ALA A 26 -9.61 -2.54 -4.06
N ASN A 27 -10.64 -2.77 -4.88
CA ASN A 27 -11.32 -1.68 -5.60
C ASN A 27 -12.20 -0.88 -4.64
N ALA A 28 -12.91 -1.57 -3.74
CA ALA A 28 -13.65 -0.90 -2.69
C ALA A 28 -12.71 -0.12 -1.78
N LEU A 29 -11.54 -0.67 -1.43
CA LEU A 29 -10.55 0.03 -0.62
C LEU A 29 -10.05 1.32 -1.28
N GLU A 30 -9.72 1.28 -2.57
CA GLU A 30 -9.28 2.47 -3.33
C GLU A 30 -10.37 3.55 -3.38
N ALA A 31 -11.61 3.18 -3.71
CA ALA A 31 -12.74 4.11 -3.72
C ALA A 31 -12.96 4.74 -2.34
N ARG A 32 -12.96 3.94 -1.27
CA ARG A 32 -13.12 4.44 0.11
C ARG A 32 -11.94 5.29 0.58
N SER A 33 -10.73 5.05 0.07
CA SER A 33 -9.58 5.89 0.38
C SER A 33 -9.69 7.28 -0.26
N THR A 34 -10.23 7.34 -1.48
CA THR A 34 -10.51 8.61 -2.19
C THR A 34 -11.63 9.37 -1.48
N ASP A 35 -12.74 8.70 -1.13
CA ASP A 35 -13.85 9.28 -0.36
C ASP A 35 -13.36 9.88 0.97
N LEU A 36 -12.48 9.16 1.68
CA LEU A 36 -11.91 9.63 2.93
C LEU A 36 -11.04 10.88 2.73
N ARG A 37 -10.17 10.88 1.73
CA ARG A 37 -9.32 12.04 1.41
C ARG A 37 -10.18 13.27 1.13
N ASP A 38 -11.22 13.14 0.32
CA ASP A 38 -12.09 14.25 -0.05
C ASP A 38 -12.89 14.78 1.15
N ALA A 39 -13.39 13.87 2.01
CA ALA A 39 -14.06 14.24 3.25
C ALA A 39 -13.12 15.04 4.18
N PHE A 40 -11.88 14.60 4.38
CA PHE A 40 -10.90 15.33 5.20
C PHE A 40 -10.47 16.66 4.59
N MET A 41 -10.33 16.75 3.26
CA MET A 41 -10.04 18.01 2.58
C MET A 41 -11.18 19.01 2.76
N SER A 42 -12.43 18.57 2.63
CA SER A 42 -13.61 19.41 2.88
C SER A 42 -13.64 19.92 4.32
N LEU A 43 -13.31 19.04 5.29
CA LEU A 43 -13.25 19.36 6.71
C LEU A 43 -12.14 20.36 7.02
N ALA A 44 -10.97 20.22 6.39
CA ALA A 44 -9.86 21.15 6.56
C ALA A 44 -10.21 22.54 6.04
N VAL A 45 -10.85 22.63 4.87
CA VAL A 45 -11.32 23.91 4.29
C VAL A 45 -12.34 24.57 5.20
N LEU A 46 -13.36 23.82 5.66
CA LEU A 46 -14.39 24.34 6.56
C LEU A 46 -13.83 24.75 7.92
N ARG A 47 -12.88 23.98 8.48
CA ARG A 47 -12.18 24.35 9.72
C ARG A 47 -11.41 25.66 9.55
N GLN A 48 -10.73 25.84 8.42
CA GLN A 48 -9.97 27.06 8.17
C GLN A 48 -10.88 28.27 7.96
N GLN A 49 -12.05 28.09 7.34
CA GLN A 49 -13.09 29.11 7.25
C GLN A 49 -13.65 29.47 8.63
N HIS A 50 -13.94 28.48 9.48
CA HIS A 50 -14.42 28.67 10.85
C HIS A 50 -13.38 29.32 11.77
N SER A 51 -12.09 29.07 11.54
CA SER A 51 -11.02 29.75 12.26
C SER A 51 -10.90 31.22 11.86
N ARG A 52 -11.18 31.56 10.59
CA ARG A 52 -11.16 32.94 10.09
C ARG A 52 -12.35 33.77 10.56
N SER A 53 -13.48 33.13 10.87
CA SER A 53 -14.65 33.81 11.45
C SER A 53 -14.49 34.14 12.94
N GLY A 54 -13.38 33.76 13.58
CA GLY A 54 -13.12 34.02 15.00
C GLY A 54 -14.01 33.22 15.95
N GLN A 55 -14.76 32.26 15.42
CA GLN A 55 -15.74 31.49 16.17
C GLN A 55 -15.03 30.35 16.90
N LEU A 56 -15.08 30.38 18.23
CA LEU A 56 -14.46 29.36 19.07
C LEU A 56 -15.12 28.00 18.79
N LEU A 57 -14.29 26.96 18.67
CA LEU A 57 -14.77 25.60 18.56
C LEU A 57 -15.41 25.18 19.88
N ASP A 58 -16.61 24.62 19.80
CA ASP A 58 -17.26 23.95 20.92
C ASP A 58 -16.41 22.77 21.41
N GLU A 59 -16.43 22.51 22.71
CA GLU A 59 -15.59 21.50 23.36
C GLU A 59 -15.97 20.09 22.87
N ALA A 60 -17.25 19.85 22.62
CA ALA A 60 -17.74 18.60 22.04
C ALA A 60 -17.19 18.36 20.63
N LEU A 61 -17.08 19.41 19.81
CA LEU A 61 -16.50 19.32 18.46
C LEU A 61 -15.00 19.08 18.51
N ARG A 62 -14.29 19.73 19.44
CA ARG A 62 -12.86 19.51 19.66
C ARG A 62 -12.58 18.06 20.04
N ALA A 63 -13.31 17.52 21.00
CA ALA A 63 -13.17 16.13 21.46
C ALA A 63 -13.39 15.11 20.32
N ARG A 64 -14.37 15.36 19.44
CA ARG A 64 -14.62 14.50 18.26
C ARG A 64 -13.49 14.56 17.23
N ILE A 65 -12.98 15.75 16.92
CA ILE A 65 -11.83 15.89 16.00
C ILE A 65 -10.60 15.14 16.55
N GLU A 66 -10.36 15.22 17.86
CA GLU A 66 -9.28 14.45 18.50
C GLU A 66 -9.52 12.94 18.42
N ALA A 67 -10.75 12.48 18.67
CA ALA A 67 -11.09 11.06 18.57
C ALA A 67 -10.84 10.52 17.16
N VAL A 68 -11.26 11.27 16.13
CA VAL A 68 -10.97 10.99 14.73
C VAL A 68 -9.47 10.94 14.47
N GLY A 69 -8.71 11.91 15.00
CA GLY A 69 -7.24 11.92 14.90
C GLY A 69 -6.57 10.68 15.49
N ARG A 70 -7.08 10.18 16.63
CA ARG A 70 -6.57 8.96 17.28
C ARG A 70 -6.83 7.70 16.45
N GLN A 71 -7.90 7.66 15.64
CA GLN A 71 -8.23 6.51 14.80
C GLN A 71 -7.33 6.37 13.55
N ILE A 72 -6.69 7.46 13.11
CA ILE A 72 -5.82 7.46 11.92
C ILE A 72 -4.56 6.60 12.14
N GLY A 73 -3.98 6.63 13.35
CA GLY A 73 -2.78 5.84 13.68
C GLY A 73 -2.96 4.33 13.46
N PRO A 74 -3.95 3.69 14.11
CA PRO A 74 -4.28 2.28 13.91
C PRO A 74 -4.61 1.91 12.46
N LEU A 75 -5.31 2.77 11.72
CA LEU A 75 -5.64 2.53 10.31
C LEU A 75 -4.40 2.49 9.42
N ARG A 76 -3.43 3.38 9.66
CA ARG A 76 -2.15 3.37 8.91
C ARG A 76 -1.37 2.09 9.16
N GLU A 77 -1.38 1.60 10.39
CA GLU A 77 -0.74 0.33 10.78
C GLU A 77 -1.43 -0.88 10.10
N GLN A 78 -2.76 -0.89 10.05
CA GLN A 78 -3.52 -1.93 9.34
C GLN A 78 -3.22 -1.93 7.83
N LEU A 79 -3.14 -0.74 7.21
CA LEU A 79 -2.74 -0.58 5.81
C LEU A 79 -1.31 -1.06 5.55
N ALA A 80 -0.36 -0.73 6.44
CA ALA A 80 1.04 -1.18 6.31
C ALA A 80 1.16 -2.71 6.37
N ARG A 81 0.38 -3.36 7.24
CA ARG A 81 0.32 -4.82 7.30
C ARG A 81 -0.32 -5.42 6.05
N ALA A 82 -1.42 -4.84 5.56
CA ALA A 82 -2.08 -5.29 4.33
C ALA A 82 -1.16 -5.15 3.09
N SER A 83 -0.40 -4.05 3.00
CA SER A 83 0.54 -3.84 1.89
C SER A 83 1.73 -4.81 1.95
N ALA A 84 2.26 -5.08 3.15
CA ALA A 84 3.33 -6.08 3.33
C ALA A 84 2.87 -7.48 2.90
N LEU A 85 1.68 -7.90 3.31
CA LEU A 85 1.09 -9.19 2.91
C LEU A 85 0.87 -9.26 1.39
N THR A 86 0.41 -8.18 0.78
CA THR A 86 0.24 -8.09 -0.68
C THR A 86 1.59 -8.18 -1.39
N GLY A 87 2.63 -7.50 -0.88
CA GLY A 87 3.99 -7.59 -1.39
C GLY A 87 4.56 -9.02 -1.34
N THR A 88 4.34 -9.73 -0.23
CA THR A 88 4.74 -11.15 -0.13
C THR A 88 3.99 -12.03 -1.13
N LYS A 89 2.68 -11.84 -1.30
CA LYS A 89 1.89 -12.59 -2.29
C LYS A 89 2.35 -12.33 -3.72
N VAL A 90 2.64 -11.08 -4.06
CA VAL A 90 3.20 -10.71 -5.37
C VAL A 90 4.57 -11.37 -5.56
N ALA A 91 5.44 -11.35 -4.56
CA ALA A 91 6.75 -12.01 -4.61
C ALA A 91 6.66 -13.54 -4.79
N THR A 92 5.60 -14.18 -4.29
CA THR A 92 5.37 -15.63 -4.52
C THR A 92 4.80 -15.96 -5.89
N LEU A 93 4.14 -15.01 -6.55
CA LEU A 93 3.55 -15.18 -7.88
C LEU A 93 4.53 -14.87 -9.01
N LEU A 94 5.49 -13.98 -8.76
CA LEU A 94 6.62 -13.80 -9.64
C LEU A 94 7.53 -15.01 -9.51
N PRO A 95 7.80 -15.78 -10.59
CA PRO A 95 8.86 -16.77 -10.54
C PRO A 95 10.12 -16.02 -10.11
N ALA A 96 10.78 -16.50 -9.06
CA ALA A 96 12.12 -16.02 -8.71
C ALA A 96 12.89 -16.04 -10.02
N GLN A 97 13.30 -14.87 -10.51
CA GLN A 97 14.12 -14.79 -11.71
C GLN A 97 15.38 -15.57 -11.36
N ALA A 98 15.38 -16.84 -11.76
CA ALA A 98 16.49 -17.73 -11.60
C ALA A 98 17.58 -17.12 -12.47
N ALA A 99 18.41 -16.29 -11.86
CA ALA A 99 19.66 -15.81 -12.42
C ALA A 99 20.64 -16.98 -12.48
N THR A 100 20.25 -18.02 -13.22
CA THR A 100 21.04 -19.19 -13.50
C THR A 100 20.68 -19.56 -14.92
N HIS A 101 21.44 -19.02 -15.87
CA HIS A 101 21.45 -19.49 -17.24
C HIS A 101 21.79 -20.99 -17.22
N THR A 102 20.77 -21.85 -17.26
CA THR A 102 20.93 -23.32 -17.22
C THR A 102 21.71 -23.86 -18.43
N TYR A 103 21.99 -23.02 -19.44
CA TYR A 103 22.65 -23.43 -20.68
C TYR A 103 23.78 -22.52 -21.17
N GLU A 104 24.38 -21.65 -20.34
CA GLU A 104 25.54 -20.85 -20.79
C GLU A 104 26.88 -21.62 -20.83
N SER A 105 26.89 -22.92 -20.54
CA SER A 105 28.13 -23.74 -20.57
C SER A 105 28.30 -24.59 -21.85
N LEU A 106 27.51 -24.40 -22.92
CA LEU A 106 27.58 -25.29 -24.10
C LEU A 106 27.85 -24.59 -25.45
N SER A 107 28.09 -23.28 -25.48
CA SER A 107 28.56 -22.61 -26.68
C SER A 107 30.10 -22.62 -26.73
N GLY A 108 30.62 -23.74 -27.24
CA GLY A 108 32.04 -24.02 -27.38
C GLY A 108 32.82 -22.92 -28.10
N ARG A 109 33.84 -22.39 -27.42
CA ARG A 109 35.06 -21.89 -28.04
C ARG A 109 36.22 -21.98 -27.06
N THR A 110 36.73 -23.19 -26.88
CA THR A 110 38.03 -23.40 -26.22
C THR A 110 39.13 -22.86 -27.12
N ALA A 111 39.84 -21.86 -26.62
CA ALA A 111 41.13 -21.46 -27.16
C ALA A 111 42.13 -22.61 -26.99
N ARG A 112 42.49 -23.23 -28.11
CA ARG A 112 43.73 -23.95 -28.44
C ARG A 112 44.84 -23.88 -27.38
N THR A 113 45.31 -25.04 -26.88
CA THR A 113 46.74 -25.47 -26.80
C THR A 113 46.85 -26.89 -26.18
N GLY A 114 47.44 -27.84 -26.90
CA GLY A 114 48.02 -29.09 -26.34
C GLY A 114 47.55 -30.41 -26.99
N PRO A 115 48.45 -31.24 -27.57
CA PRO A 115 48.06 -32.52 -28.19
C PRO A 115 47.91 -33.62 -27.12
N ALA A 116 46.67 -33.92 -26.74
CA ALA A 116 46.37 -35.08 -25.90
C ALA A 116 46.26 -36.34 -26.77
N ARG A 117 47.24 -37.24 -26.62
CA ARG A 117 47.27 -38.60 -27.17
C ARG A 117 46.13 -39.41 -26.56
N ILE A 118 45.08 -39.69 -27.32
CA ILE A 118 44.01 -40.60 -26.89
C ILE A 118 44.07 -41.86 -27.74
N TYR A 119 44.70 -42.86 -27.15
CA TYR A 119 44.58 -44.31 -27.32
C TYR A 119 43.91 -44.83 -28.60
N ARG A 120 44.77 -45.33 -29.50
CA ARG A 120 44.44 -46.39 -30.46
C ARG A 120 44.44 -47.72 -29.69
N SER A 121 43.28 -48.34 -29.49
CA SER A 121 43.20 -49.77 -29.17
C SER A 121 41.82 -50.34 -29.54
N ALA A 122 41.86 -51.32 -30.43
CA ALA A 122 40.87 -52.38 -30.71
C ALA A 122 39.50 -51.99 -31.29
N SER A 123 39.35 -52.16 -32.60
CA SER A 123 38.49 -53.19 -33.23
C SER A 123 38.82 -53.29 -34.72
#